data_AF-A0A372FD36-F1
#
_entry.id   AF-A0A372FD36-F1
#
_cell.length_a   1.000
_cell.length_b   1.000
_cell.length_c   1.000
_cell.angle_alpha   90.00
_cell.angle_beta   90.00
_cell.angle_gamma   90.00
#
_symmetry.space_group_name_H-M   'P 1'
#
loop_
_entity.id
_entity.type
_entity.pdbx_description
1 polymer ?
#
loop_
_entity_poly.entity_id
_entity_poly.type
_entity_poly.pdbx_seq_one_letter_code
_entity_poly.pdbx_strand_id
1 'polypeptide(L)'
;MSYMLGGNSPFLIAKTDGSIFRYSTAHSEEEMIELYEEENLIWQLFIVDESFKDLQKMSSLRKTLGWSMHELNERRKQDNRLVNNGSYKKLLSIQQVLQENNIQTEIRVSKAYEALLKIDKSA
;
A
#
# COMPACT_ATOMS: atom_id res chain seq x y z
N MET A 1 22.53 -0.73 -0.12
CA MET A 1 23.53 -1.13 0.89
C MET A 1 23.17 -0.40 2.19
N SER A 2 22.81 -1.14 3.24
CA SER A 2 22.48 -0.56 4.55
C SER A 2 23.16 -1.42 5.63
N TYR A 3 23.74 -0.78 6.63
CA TYR A 3 24.56 -1.40 7.67
C TYR A 3 23.74 -1.59 8.95
N MET A 4 23.80 -2.78 9.56
CA MET A 4 23.30 -3.05 10.91
C MET A 4 24.42 -2.81 11.94
N LEU A 5 24.18 -1.97 12.95
CA LEU A 5 25.01 -1.85 14.15
C LEU A 5 24.19 -2.30 15.36
N GLY A 6 24.72 -3.27 16.11
CA GLY A 6 24.02 -4.06 17.11
C GLY A 6 23.75 -3.37 18.46
N GLY A 7 22.63 -3.78 19.08
CA GLY A 7 22.20 -3.38 20.42
C GLY A 7 20.70 -3.62 20.70
N ASN A 8 20.23 -4.87 20.55
CA ASN A 8 18.94 -5.46 20.97
C ASN A 8 17.60 -4.75 20.68
N SER A 9 17.53 -3.83 19.73
CA SER A 9 16.31 -3.56 18.97
C SER A 9 16.74 -3.05 17.60
N PRO A 10 16.33 -3.70 16.51
CA PRO A 10 16.57 -3.16 15.19
C PRO A 10 15.87 -1.80 15.05
N PHE A 11 16.65 -0.78 14.68
CA PHE A 11 16.15 0.56 14.40
C PHE A 11 15.97 0.70 12.90
N LEU A 12 14.75 1.00 12.47
CA LEU A 12 14.48 1.40 11.10
C LEU A 12 14.51 2.92 11.05
N ILE A 13 15.45 3.48 10.29
CA ILE A 13 15.57 4.93 10.10
C ILE A 13 14.92 5.26 8.78
N ALA A 14 13.80 5.99 8.84
CA ALA A 14 13.13 6.50 7.67
C ALA A 14 14.05 7.49 6.96
N LYS A 15 14.39 7.20 5.70
CA LYS A 15 15.27 8.06 4.91
C LYS A 15 14.66 9.43 4.61
N THR A 16 13.34 9.52 4.64
CA THR A 16 12.58 10.71 4.26
C THR A 16 12.64 11.84 5.27
N ASP A 17 12.72 11.54 6.56
CA ASP A 17 12.62 12.52 7.64
C ASP A 17 13.57 12.23 8.81
N GLY A 18 14.34 11.14 8.74
CA GLY A 18 15.23 10.70 9.81
C GLY A 18 14.50 10.08 11.00
N SER A 19 13.19 9.84 10.90
CA SER A 19 12.41 9.24 11.98
C SER A 19 12.91 7.84 12.31
N ILE A 20 13.07 7.57 13.61
CA ILE A 20 13.57 6.30 14.12
C ILE A 20 12.40 5.45 14.59
N PHE A 21 12.13 4.37 13.88
CA PHE A 21 11.15 3.36 14.25
C PHE A 21 11.85 2.23 14.98
N ARG A 22 11.25 1.80 16.09
CA ARG A 22 11.76 0.73 16.95
C ARG A 22 10.79 -0.43 16.87
N TYR A 23 11.21 -1.52 16.25
CA TYR A 23 10.44 -2.76 16.24
C TYR A 23 11.09 -3.79 17.16
N SER A 24 10.27 -4.72 17.66
CA SER A 24 10.76 -5.81 18.52
C SER A 24 11.78 -6.67 17.78
N THR A 25 12.80 -7.17 18.50
CA THR A 25 13.80 -8.12 17.95
C THR A 25 13.21 -9.44 17.51
N ALA A 26 11.93 -9.69 17.79
CA ALA A 26 11.21 -10.87 17.32
C ALA A 26 10.94 -10.84 15.80
N HIS A 27 11.03 -9.67 15.15
CA HIS A 27 10.73 -9.51 13.74
C HIS A 27 11.97 -9.60 12.85
N SER A 28 11.81 -10.25 11.70
CA SER A 28 12.83 -10.24 10.66
C SER A 28 12.96 -8.86 10.01
N GLU A 29 14.06 -8.59 9.30
CA GLU A 29 14.25 -7.32 8.57
C GLU A 29 13.11 -7.06 7.59
N GLU A 30 12.68 -8.09 6.87
CA GLU A 30 11.58 -8.04 5.91
C GLU A 30 10.25 -7.69 6.59
N GLU A 31 9.97 -8.29 7.75
CA GLU A 31 8.77 -7.99 8.53
C GLU A 31 8.76 -6.55 9.05
N MET A 32 9.91 -6.02 9.47
CA MET A 32 10.01 -4.63 9.91
C MET A 32 9.79 -3.64 8.78
N ILE A 33 10.29 -3.94 7.58
CA ILE A 33 10.02 -3.13 6.38
C ILE A 33 8.53 -3.19 6.05
N GLU A 34 7.91 -4.38 6.07
CA GLU A 34 6.47 -4.54 5.84
C GLU A 34 5.64 -3.75 6.86
N LEU A 35 5.98 -3.84 8.15
CA LEU A 35 5.30 -3.08 9.21
C LEU A 35 5.42 -1.58 9.00
N TYR A 36 6.62 -1.10 8.68
CA TYR A 36 6.83 0.32 8.38
C TYR A 36 6.02 0.78 7.15
N GLU A 37 5.99 -0.02 6.08
CA GLU A 37 5.21 0.29 4.89
C GLU A 37 3.70 0.27 5.16
N GLU A 38 3.21 -0.66 6.00
CA GLU A 38 1.82 -0.71 6.44
C GLU A 38 1.46 0.50 7.30
N GLU A 39 2.26 0.83 8.32
CA GLU A 39 2.01 1.96 9.23
C GLU A 39 2.00 3.30 8.48
N ASN A 40 2.87 3.45 7.48
CA ASN A 40 3.00 4.68 6.72
C ASN A 40 2.17 4.70 5.42
N LEU A 41 1.41 3.63 5.14
CA LEU A 41 0.54 3.50 3.96
C LEU A 41 1.26 3.88 2.65
N ILE A 42 2.51 3.43 2.53
CA ILE A 42 3.45 3.88 1.49
C ILE A 42 2.94 3.48 0.11
N TRP A 43 2.38 2.29 -0.02
CA TRP A 43 1.88 1.79 -1.28
C TRP A 43 0.37 1.92 -1.36
N GLN A 44 -0.12 2.14 -2.58
CA GLN A 44 -1.51 2.33 -2.90
C GLN A 44 -1.87 1.50 -4.13
N LEU A 45 -2.95 0.74 -4.05
CA LEU A 45 -3.47 -0.08 -5.13
C LEU A 45 -4.59 0.69 -5.84
N PHE A 46 -4.47 0.86 -7.16
CA PHE A 46 -5.44 1.56 -8.00
C PHE A 46 -6.07 0.62 -9.01
N ILE A 47 -7.34 0.83 -9.35
CA ILE A 47 -7.99 0.22 -10.52
C ILE A 47 -7.68 1.08 -11.75
N VAL A 48 -7.22 0.43 -12.83
CA VAL A 48 -6.84 1.15 -14.06
C VAL A 48 -7.92 1.08 -15.13
N ASP A 49 -8.77 0.06 -15.08
CA ASP A 49 -9.83 -0.19 -16.05
C ASP A 49 -11.21 0.34 -15.59
N GLU A 50 -12.23 0.12 -16.42
CA GLU A 50 -13.61 0.52 -16.13
C GLU A 50 -14.35 -0.51 -15.25
N SER A 51 -13.65 -1.15 -14.29
CA SER A 51 -14.23 -2.20 -13.44
C SER A 51 -15.49 -1.78 -12.66
N PHE A 52 -15.67 -0.48 -12.43
CA PHE A 52 -16.88 0.06 -11.78
C PHE A 52 -18.11 0.14 -12.68
N LYS A 53 -17.98 -0.13 -14.00
CA LYS A 53 -19.12 -0.19 -14.93
C LYS A 53 -19.67 -1.60 -15.11
N ASP A 54 -18.87 -2.61 -14.79
CA ASP A 54 -19.26 -4.02 -14.89
C ASP A 54 -19.78 -4.52 -13.53
N LEU A 55 -21.04 -4.96 -13.50
CA LEU A 55 -21.69 -5.48 -12.30
C LEU A 55 -21.01 -6.73 -11.73
N GLN A 56 -20.43 -7.59 -12.57
CA GLN A 56 -19.71 -8.77 -12.11
C GLN A 56 -18.42 -8.37 -11.40
N LYS A 57 -17.64 -7.47 -12.02
CA LYS A 57 -16.40 -6.95 -11.42
C LYS A 57 -16.65 -6.18 -10.13
N MET A 58 -17.72 -5.39 -10.05
CA MET A 58 -18.14 -4.73 -8.81
C MET A 58 -18.48 -5.74 -7.70
N SER A 59 -19.15 -6.83 -8.04
CA SER A 59 -19.45 -7.90 -7.07
C SER A 59 -18.17 -8.57 -6.55
N SER A 60 -17.20 -8.82 -7.43
CA SER A 60 -15.88 -9.35 -7.04
C SER A 60 -15.12 -8.37 -6.16
N LEU A 61 -15.04 -7.08 -6.52
CA LEU A 61 -14.42 -6.04 -5.69
C LEU A 61 -15.02 -6.02 -4.27
N ARG A 62 -16.34 -6.08 -4.19
CA ARG A 62 -17.06 -6.10 -2.90
C ARG A 62 -16.64 -7.28 -2.03
N LYS A 63 -16.53 -8.48 -2.63
CA LYS A 63 -16.15 -9.71 -1.91
C LYS A 63 -14.70 -9.70 -1.48
N THR A 64 -13.79 -9.32 -2.38
CA THR A 64 -12.35 -9.33 -2.14
C THR A 64 -11.92 -8.29 -1.11
N LEU A 65 -12.57 -7.12 -1.12
CA LEU A 65 -12.18 -5.98 -0.28
C LEU A 65 -13.08 -5.79 0.94
N GLY A 66 -14.13 -6.60 1.06
CA GLY A 66 -15.11 -6.49 2.15
C GLY A 66 -15.92 -5.20 2.14
N TRP A 67 -15.93 -4.46 1.03
CA TRP A 67 -16.66 -3.19 0.94
C TRP A 67 -18.16 -3.37 1.09
N SER A 68 -18.80 -2.42 1.75
CA SER A 68 -20.24 -2.27 1.72
C SER A 68 -20.72 -1.76 0.36
N MET A 69 -22.00 -1.99 0.06
CA MET A 69 -22.62 -1.44 -1.16
C MET A 69 -22.61 0.10 -1.16
N HIS A 70 -22.63 0.72 0.02
CA HIS A 70 -22.51 2.16 0.18
C HIS A 70 -21.13 2.66 -0.26
N GLU A 71 -20.06 2.07 0.28
CA GLU A 71 -18.68 2.46 -0.06
C GLU A 71 -18.37 2.28 -1.54
N LEU A 72 -18.88 1.19 -2.14
CA LEU A 72 -18.67 0.92 -3.56
C LEU A 72 -19.38 1.96 -4.45
N ASN A 73 -20.59 2.39 -4.07
CA ASN A 73 -21.30 3.45 -4.78
C ASN A 73 -20.63 4.82 -4.62
N GLU A 74 -20.11 5.13 -3.43
CA GLU A 74 -19.38 6.38 -3.19
C GLU A 74 -18.09 6.43 -4.02
N ARG A 75 -17.31 5.36 -4.03
CA ARG A 75 -16.10 5.27 -4.86
C ARG A 75 -16.40 5.40 -6.36
N ARG A 76 -17.51 4.80 -6.82
CA ARG A 76 -17.97 4.95 -8.21
C ARG A 76 -18.33 6.40 -8.55
N LYS A 77 -19.01 7.12 -7.65
CA LYS A 77 -19.39 8.54 -7.88
C LYS A 77 -18.18 9.46 -7.89
N GLN A 78 -17.22 9.20 -7.02
CA GLN A 78 -16.02 10.03 -6.86
C GLN A 78 -14.95 9.78 -7.92
N ASP A 79 -15.19 8.84 -8.87
CA ASP A 79 -14.16 8.26 -9.76
C ASP A 79 -12.89 7.89 -8.97
N ASN A 80 -13.10 7.42 -7.73
CA ASN A 80 -12.01 7.13 -6.83
C ASN A 80 -11.50 5.72 -7.13
N ARG A 81 -10.46 5.69 -7.95
CA ARG A 81 -9.79 4.47 -8.39
C ARG A 81 -8.91 3.85 -7.31
N LEU A 82 -8.68 4.52 -6.19
CA LEU A 82 -7.95 3.94 -5.06
C LEU A 82 -8.77 2.79 -4.47
N VAL A 83 -8.10 1.66 -4.25
CA VAL A 83 -8.69 0.44 -3.72
C VAL A 83 -8.24 0.22 -2.29
N ASN A 84 -6.93 0.14 -2.08
CA ASN A 84 -6.36 -0.17 -0.79
C ASN A 84 -4.98 0.48 -0.66
N ASN A 85 -4.45 0.53 0.56
CA ASN A 85 -3.14 1.06 0.88
C ASN A 85 -2.47 0.21 1.98
N GLY A 86 -1.14 0.25 2.05
CA GLY A 86 -0.36 -0.53 3.01
C GLY A 86 0.98 -0.99 2.45
N SER A 87 1.44 -2.17 2.89
CA SER A 87 2.68 -2.78 2.41
C SER A 87 2.56 -3.31 0.99
N TYR A 88 3.67 -3.31 0.27
CA TYR A 88 3.70 -3.77 -1.12
C TYR A 88 3.22 -5.22 -1.24
N LYS A 89 3.69 -6.09 -0.35
CA LYS A 89 3.38 -7.54 -0.38
C LYS A 89 1.89 -7.83 -0.17
N LYS A 90 1.24 -7.11 0.75
CA LYS A 90 -0.20 -7.21 0.96
C LYS A 90 -0.99 -6.71 -0.24
N LEU A 91 -0.57 -5.59 -0.84
CA LEU A 91 -1.24 -5.10 -2.04
C LEU A 91 -1.01 -6.03 -3.24
N LEU A 92 0.14 -6.68 -3.33
CA LEU A 92 0.45 -7.66 -4.36
C LEU A 92 -0.47 -8.90 -4.26
N SER A 93 -0.70 -9.42 -3.05
CA SER A 93 -1.62 -10.55 -2.87
C SER A 93 -3.07 -10.17 -3.24
N ILE A 94 -3.51 -8.96 -2.89
CA ILE A 94 -4.82 -8.45 -3.31
C ILE A 94 -4.88 -8.27 -4.83
N GLN A 95 -3.82 -7.72 -5.43
CA GLN A 95 -3.71 -7.53 -6.88
C GLN A 95 -3.85 -8.86 -7.63
N GLN A 96 -3.20 -9.94 -7.16
CA GLN A 96 -3.31 -11.26 -7.78
C GLN A 96 -4.76 -11.75 -7.78
N VAL A 97 -5.46 -11.66 -6.66
CA VAL A 97 -6.88 -12.05 -6.56
C VAL A 97 -7.76 -11.20 -7.48
N LEU A 98 -7.47 -9.91 -7.62
CA LEU A 98 -8.22 -9.04 -8.52
C LEU A 98 -7.93 -9.35 -10.00
N GLN A 99 -6.68 -9.69 -10.34
CA GLN A 99 -6.31 -10.12 -11.69
C GLN A 99 -7.00 -11.41 -12.10
N GLU A 100 -7.16 -12.39 -11.20
CA GLU A 100 -7.96 -13.60 -11.43
C GLU A 100 -9.43 -13.28 -11.76
N ASN A 101 -9.93 -12.15 -11.27
CA ASN A 101 -11.27 -11.62 -11.58
C ASN A 101 -11.29 -10.69 -12.80
N ASN A 102 -10.24 -10.67 -13.62
CA ASN A 102 -10.07 -9.79 -14.78
C ASN A 102 -10.15 -8.28 -14.45
N ILE A 103 -9.78 -7.89 -13.24
CA ILE A 103 -9.72 -6.48 -12.81
C ILE A 103 -8.28 -6.00 -12.94
N GLN A 104 -8.06 -5.02 -13.81
CA GLN A 104 -6.73 -4.45 -13.98
C GLN A 104 -6.42 -3.46 -12.85
N THR A 105 -5.30 -3.68 -12.17
CA THR A 105 -4.85 -2.83 -11.07
C THR A 105 -3.37 -2.47 -11.19
N GLU A 106 -3.00 -1.36 -10.57
CA GLU A 106 -1.63 -0.84 -10.53
C GLU A 106 -1.27 -0.46 -9.09
N ILE A 107 -0.08 -0.86 -8.63
CA ILE A 107 0.46 -0.47 -7.33
C ILE A 107 1.36 0.75 -7.55
N ARG A 108 1.07 1.83 -6.83
CA ARG A 108 1.82 3.09 -6.89
C ARG A 108 2.26 3.50 -5.50
N VAL A 109 3.34 4.27 -5.44
CA VAL A 109 3.77 4.94 -4.22
C VAL A 109 2.80 6.09 -3.92
N SER A 110 2.45 6.26 -2.65
CA SER A 110 1.64 7.37 -2.18
C SER A 110 2.30 8.70 -2.54
N LYS A 111 1.54 9.63 -3.10
CA LYS A 111 2.03 10.98 -3.45
C LYS A 111 2.65 11.73 -2.26
N ALA A 112 2.19 11.44 -1.04
CA ALA A 112 2.76 12.02 0.18
C ALA A 112 4.21 11.56 0.38
N TYR A 113 4.47 10.27 0.17
CA TYR A 113 5.81 9.71 0.25
C TYR A 113 6.70 10.16 -0.92
N GLU A 114 6.14 10.26 -2.13
CA GLU A 114 6.86 10.84 -3.27
C GLU A 114 7.27 12.30 -3.04
N ALA A 115 6.41 13.09 -2.38
CA ALA A 115 6.72 14.48 -2.05
C ALA A 115 7.89 14.58 -1.06
N LEU A 116 7.94 13.70 -0.04
CA LEU A 116 9.05 13.63 0.91
C LEU A 116 10.37 13.27 0.20
N LEU A 117 10.36 12.32 -0.74
CA LEU A 117 11.55 11.93 -1.52
C LEU A 117 12.07 13.05 -2.45
N LYS A 118 11.22 13.97 -2.90
CA LYS A 118 11.63 15.09 -3.78
C LYS A 118 12.27 16.24 -3.00
N ILE A 119 11.90 16.44 -1.74
CA ILE A 119 12.50 17.45 -0.87
C ILE A 119 13.99 17.13 -0.63
N ASP A 120 14.32 15.86 -0.43
CA ASP A 120 15.69 15.38 -0.16
C ASP A 120 16.63 15.48 -1.38
N LYS A 121 16.11 15.46 -2.61
CA LYS A 121 16.91 15.63 -3.84
C LYS A 121 17.22 17.10 -4.18
N SER A 122 16.69 18.04 -3.42
CA SER A 122 16.82 19.48 -3.66
C SER A 122 17.72 20.19 -2.64
N ALA A 123 18.35 19.42 -1.74
CA ALA A 123 19.32 19.88 -0.73
C ALA A 123 20.73 19.39 -1.10
#